data_AF-A0A956U9T1-F1
#
_entry.id   AF-A0A956U9T1-F1
#
_cell.length_a   1.000
_cell.length_b   1.000
_cell.length_c   1.000
_cell.angle_alpha   90.00
_cell.angle_beta   90.00
_cell.angle_gamma   90.00
#
_symmetry.space_group_name_H-M   'P 1'
#
loop_
_entity.id
_entity.type
_entity.pdbx_description
1 polymer ?
#
loop_
_entity_poly.entity_id
_entity_poly.type
_entity_poly.pdbx_seq_one_letter_code
_entity_poly.pdbx_strand_id
1 'polypeptide(L)'
;MGKTDRRSESQPHSVELELASIQRYIALLKADLDAAGFSPNKVVIEGISKSQTVLDKAIDFLAETKSGKAWRYSKVAWIHALFARVILDAEMTEQYLGDQNFLELKDSDDDWEAFVETELGCLEEEIIKLREEIRGGAL
;
A
#
# COMPACT_ATOMS: atom_id res chain seq x y z
N MET A 1 -41.84 35.24 -15.67
CA MET A 1 -40.89 34.12 -15.87
C MET A 1 -39.69 34.33 -14.96
N GLY A 2 -39.77 33.83 -13.74
CA GLY A 2 -38.67 33.86 -12.78
C GLY A 2 -37.68 32.75 -13.08
N LYS A 3 -36.44 33.09 -13.36
CA LYS A 3 -35.33 32.13 -13.33
C LYS A 3 -34.86 32.04 -11.89
N THR A 4 -35.47 31.14 -11.12
CA THR A 4 -34.84 30.59 -9.93
C THR A 4 -33.74 29.65 -10.39
N ASP A 5 -32.52 30.18 -10.49
CA ASP A 5 -31.31 29.38 -10.63
C ASP A 5 -31.00 28.76 -9.26
N ARG A 6 -31.71 27.67 -8.93
CA ARG A 6 -31.35 26.79 -7.81
C ARG A 6 -30.22 25.88 -8.28
N ARG A 7 -29.03 26.45 -8.50
CA ARG A 7 -27.82 25.65 -8.29
C ARG A 7 -27.68 25.57 -6.78
N SER A 8 -28.11 24.43 -6.24
CA SER A 8 -27.87 24.06 -4.86
C SER A 8 -26.42 24.38 -4.54
N GLU A 9 -26.20 25.38 -3.69
CA GLU A 9 -24.97 25.55 -2.95
C GLU A 9 -24.82 24.26 -2.16
N SER A 10 -24.12 23.28 -2.74
CA SER A 10 -23.63 22.13 -2.02
C SER A 10 -22.77 22.74 -0.92
N GLN A 11 -23.30 22.74 0.30
CA GLN A 11 -22.61 23.25 1.48
C GLN A 11 -21.14 22.84 1.37
N PRO A 12 -20.18 23.78 1.36
CA PRO A 12 -18.80 23.38 1.34
C PRO A 12 -18.63 22.50 2.58
N HIS A 13 -18.23 21.24 2.38
CA HIS A 13 -17.58 20.50 3.46
C HIS A 13 -16.56 21.49 4.05
N SER A 14 -16.77 21.88 5.31
CA SER A 14 -16.06 23.04 5.86
C SER A 14 -14.56 22.80 5.67
N VAL A 15 -13.83 23.75 5.08
CA VAL A 15 -12.41 23.59 4.76
C VAL A 15 -11.63 23.19 6.03
N GLU A 16 -12.09 23.64 7.19
CA GLU A 16 -11.69 23.24 8.53
C GLU A 16 -11.65 21.72 8.74
N LEU A 17 -12.77 21.03 8.45
CA LEU A 17 -12.89 19.57 8.56
C LEU A 17 -11.95 18.86 7.59
N GLU A 18 -11.77 19.42 6.39
CA GLU A 18 -10.85 18.87 5.40
C GLU A 18 -9.40 18.98 5.88
N LEU A 19 -8.99 20.15 6.35
CA LEU A 19 -7.65 20.38 6.91
C LEU A 19 -7.37 19.49 8.13
N ALA A 20 -8.35 19.35 9.03
CA ALA A 20 -8.25 18.47 10.19
C ALA A 20 -8.09 16.99 9.77
N SER A 21 -8.83 16.56 8.74
CA SER A 21 -8.72 15.20 8.20
C SER A 21 -7.35 14.95 7.57
N ILE A 22 -6.81 15.91 6.83
CA ILE A 22 -5.47 15.82 6.25
C ILE A 22 -4.40 15.80 7.36
N GLN A 23 -4.51 16.65 8.38
CA GLN A 23 -3.58 16.66 9.51
C GLN A 23 -3.55 15.32 10.23
N ARG A 24 -4.73 14.73 10.48
CA ARG A 24 -4.85 13.40 11.08
C ARG A 24 -4.23 12.34 10.18
N TYR A 25 -4.48 12.41 8.88
CA TYR A 25 -3.92 11.46 7.92
C TYR A 25 -2.39 11.52 7.86
N ILE A 26 -1.80 12.72 7.84
CA ILE A 26 -0.33 12.91 7.91
C ILE A 26 0.23 12.32 9.22
N ALA A 27 -0.46 12.52 10.34
CA ALA A 27 -0.04 11.98 11.63
C ALA A 27 -0.04 10.44 11.64
N LEU A 28 -1.09 9.82 11.10
CA LEU A 28 -1.15 8.36 10.93
C LEU A 28 -0.06 7.86 10.00
N LEU A 29 0.16 8.53 8.87
CA LEU A 29 1.21 8.16 7.92
C LEU A 29 2.63 8.21 8.53
N LYS A 30 2.89 9.21 9.40
CA LYS A 30 4.15 9.27 10.16
C LYS A 30 4.27 8.11 11.14
N ALA A 31 3.20 7.81 11.89
CA ALA A 31 3.20 6.70 12.83
C ALA A 31 3.42 5.35 12.12
N ASP A 32 2.82 5.15 10.95
CA ASP A 32 3.00 3.94 10.16
C ASP A 32 4.44 3.83 9.62
N LEU A 33 5.04 4.94 9.18
CA LEU A 33 6.45 4.97 8.78
C LEU A 33 7.40 4.63 9.93
N ASP A 34 7.15 5.19 11.12
CA ASP A 34 7.94 4.91 12.33
C ASP A 34 7.79 3.45 12.78
N ALA A 35 6.60 2.86 12.61
CA ALA A 35 6.30 1.48 12.96
C ALA A 35 6.83 0.46 11.94
N ALA A 36 7.06 0.89 10.69
CA ALA A 36 7.48 0.04 9.60
C ALA A 36 8.84 -0.67 9.88
N GLY A 37 9.72 -0.04 10.67
CA GLY A 37 10.94 -0.69 11.17
C GLY A 37 12.05 -0.88 10.13
N PHE A 38 11.84 -0.48 8.87
CA PHE A 38 12.84 -0.45 7.80
C PHE A 38 13.36 0.96 7.53
N SER A 39 14.46 1.06 6.77
CA SER A 39 15.04 2.35 6.41
C SER A 39 14.04 3.16 5.56
N PRO A 40 13.58 4.33 6.04
CA PRO A 40 12.52 5.07 5.39
C PRO A 40 12.97 5.65 4.04
N ASN A 41 12.16 5.47 2.99
CA ASN A 41 12.46 6.03 1.68
C ASN A 41 12.38 7.56 1.70
N LYS A 42 13.39 8.20 1.09
CA LYS A 42 13.47 9.65 0.92
C LYS A 42 12.22 10.24 0.29
N VAL A 43 11.61 9.54 -0.67
CA VAL A 43 10.37 9.97 -1.35
C VAL A 43 9.19 10.03 -0.38
N VAL A 44 9.06 9.06 0.52
CA VAL A 44 8.00 9.04 1.55
C VAL A 44 8.22 10.20 2.54
N ILE A 45 9.44 10.36 3.05
CA ILE A 45 9.81 11.45 3.97
C ILE A 45 9.53 12.81 3.33
N GLU A 46 9.99 13.02 2.09
CA GLU A 46 9.75 14.26 1.36
C GLU A 46 8.27 14.52 1.10
N GLY A 47 7.50 13.48 0.76
CA GLY A 47 6.06 13.60 0.53
C GLY A 47 5.32 14.02 1.81
N ILE A 48 5.65 13.42 2.95
CA ILE A 48 5.13 13.81 4.26
C ILE A 48 5.50 15.26 4.59
N SER A 49 6.77 15.64 4.40
CA SER A 49 7.26 17.00 4.70
C SER A 49 6.60 18.05 3.80
N LYS A 50 6.48 17.78 2.50
CA LYS A 50 5.81 18.67 1.53
C LYS A 50 4.33 18.79 1.85
N SER A 51 3.67 17.69 2.19
CA SER A 51 2.26 17.69 2.60
C SER A 51 2.03 18.59 3.81
N GLN A 52 2.85 18.45 4.87
CA GLN A 52 2.75 19.31 6.06
C GLN A 52 2.98 20.79 5.72
N THR A 53 4.02 21.10 4.95
CA THR A 53 4.33 22.49 4.56
C THR A 53 3.18 23.15 3.78
N VAL A 54 2.53 22.38 2.89
CA VAL A 54 1.39 22.89 2.10
C VAL A 54 0.13 22.98 2.97
N LEU A 55 -0.06 22.07 3.92
CA LEU A 55 -1.16 22.11 4.87
C LEU A 55 -1.07 23.34 5.77
N ASP A 56 0.12 23.67 6.28
CA ASP A 56 0.35 24.85 7.10
C ASP A 56 -0.01 26.12 6.31
N LYS A 57 0.39 26.21 5.03
CA LYS A 57 -0.04 27.30 4.14
C LYS A 57 -1.56 27.35 3.92
N ALA A 58 -2.22 26.20 3.87
CA ALA A 58 -3.68 26.15 3.73
C ALA A 58 -4.37 26.70 4.98
N ILE A 59 -3.83 26.40 6.18
CA ILE A 59 -4.28 26.93 7.46
C ILE A 59 -4.07 28.44 7.51
N ASP A 60 -2.90 28.94 7.08
CA ASP A 60 -2.63 30.38 7.00
C ASP A 60 -3.65 31.09 6.11
N PHE A 61 -3.94 30.55 4.92
CA PHE A 61 -4.97 31.13 4.04
C PHE A 61 -6.35 31.10 4.66
N LEU A 62 -6.68 30.08 5.45
CA LEU A 62 -7.97 30.02 6.15
C LEU A 62 -8.04 31.09 7.24
N ALA A 63 -6.97 31.29 8.02
CA ALA A 63 -6.86 32.34 9.02
C ALA A 63 -6.98 33.74 8.40
N GLU A 64 -6.48 33.92 7.18
CA GLU A 64 -6.64 35.15 6.38
C GLU A 64 -8.02 35.27 5.69
N THR A 65 -8.99 34.40 6.00
CA THR A 65 -10.34 34.35 5.40
C THR A 65 -10.36 34.09 3.88
N LYS A 66 -9.27 33.54 3.33
CA LYS A 66 -9.13 33.19 1.90
C LYS A 66 -9.53 31.73 1.66
N SER A 67 -10.77 31.37 1.97
CA SER A 67 -11.25 29.97 1.94
C SER A 67 -11.04 29.26 0.59
N GLY A 68 -11.16 29.96 -0.53
CA GLY A 68 -10.88 29.38 -1.85
C GLY A 68 -9.41 29.02 -2.07
N LYS A 69 -8.46 29.77 -1.49
CA LYS A 69 -7.04 29.41 -1.52
C LYS A 69 -6.74 28.28 -0.52
N ALA A 70 -7.30 28.36 0.69
CA ALA A 70 -7.18 27.32 1.69
C ALA A 70 -7.62 25.95 1.12
N TRP A 71 -8.79 25.90 0.47
CA TRP A 71 -9.29 24.69 -0.19
C TRP A 71 -8.37 24.18 -1.32
N ARG A 72 -7.79 25.06 -2.15
CA ARG A 72 -6.85 24.60 -3.19
C ARG A 72 -5.59 24.00 -2.58
N TYR A 73 -5.05 24.63 -1.54
CA TYR A 73 -3.85 24.14 -0.86
C TYR A 73 -4.14 22.86 -0.06
N SER A 74 -5.33 22.69 0.51
CA SER A 74 -5.72 21.43 1.16
C SER A 74 -5.69 20.26 0.16
N LYS A 75 -6.16 20.46 -1.08
CA LYS A 75 -6.04 19.43 -2.13
C LYS A 75 -4.60 19.10 -2.48
N VAL A 76 -3.71 20.09 -2.56
CA VAL A 76 -2.28 19.84 -2.85
C VAL A 76 -1.61 19.11 -1.67
N ALA A 77 -1.92 19.49 -0.43
CA ALA A 77 -1.44 18.78 0.76
C ALA A 77 -1.90 17.31 0.75
N TRP A 78 -3.16 17.07 0.41
CA TRP A 78 -3.72 15.72 0.28
C TRP A 78 -3.00 14.89 -0.77
N ILE A 79 -2.71 15.45 -1.96
CA ILE A 79 -1.99 14.74 -3.03
C ILE A 79 -0.60 14.30 -2.55
N HIS A 80 0.14 15.17 -1.86
CA HIS A 80 1.46 14.81 -1.33
C HIS A 80 1.38 13.70 -0.28
N ALA A 81 0.39 13.74 0.61
CA ALA A 81 0.20 12.70 1.61
C ALA A 81 -0.21 11.36 0.99
N LEU A 82 -1.15 11.38 0.04
CA LEU A 82 -1.60 10.19 -0.67
C LEU A 82 -0.47 9.54 -1.47
N PHE A 83 0.33 10.35 -2.16
CA PHE A 83 1.48 9.84 -2.88
C PHE A 83 2.49 9.17 -1.94
N ALA A 84 2.84 9.82 -0.83
CA ALA A 84 3.71 9.22 0.18
C ALA A 84 3.13 7.91 0.75
N ARG A 85 1.81 7.84 0.97
CA ARG A 85 1.14 6.63 1.43
C ARG A 85 1.27 5.47 0.45
N VAL A 86 1.00 5.72 -0.83
CA VAL A 86 1.05 4.67 -1.86
C VAL A 86 2.46 4.07 -1.95
N ILE A 87 3.50 4.90 -1.86
CA ILE A 87 4.88 4.42 -1.84
C ILE A 87 5.16 3.61 -0.57
N LEU A 88 4.74 4.10 0.60
CA LEU A 88 4.91 3.38 1.86
C LEU A 88 4.20 2.01 1.84
N ASP A 89 2.97 1.94 1.35
CA ASP A 89 2.22 0.69 1.25
C ASP A 89 2.89 -0.28 0.28
N ALA A 90 3.46 0.22 -0.83
CA ALA A 90 4.24 -0.58 -1.76
C ALA A 90 5.51 -1.15 -1.11
N GLU A 91 6.23 -0.34 -0.34
CA GLU A 91 7.43 -0.75 0.40
C GLU A 91 7.11 -1.78 1.48
N MET A 92 6.07 -1.53 2.27
CA MET A 92 5.62 -2.51 3.25
C MET A 92 5.23 -3.82 2.57
N THR A 93 4.54 -3.78 1.44
CA THR A 93 4.16 -4.98 0.70
C THR A 93 5.38 -5.72 0.17
N GLU A 94 6.34 -5.01 -0.42
CA GLU A 94 7.61 -5.60 -0.87
C GLU A 94 8.35 -6.24 0.29
N GLN A 95 8.41 -5.60 1.46
CA GLN A 95 9.04 -6.19 2.62
C GLN A 95 8.26 -7.41 3.13
N TYR A 96 6.93 -7.34 3.28
CA TYR A 96 6.15 -8.51 3.70
C TYR A 96 6.31 -9.70 2.75
N LEU A 97 6.49 -9.45 1.44
CA LEU A 97 6.76 -10.48 0.44
C LEU A 97 8.22 -10.93 0.43
N GLY A 98 9.17 -10.02 0.70
CA GLY A 98 10.61 -10.22 0.62
C GLY A 98 11.27 -10.78 1.89
N ASP A 99 10.76 -10.44 3.09
CA ASP A 99 11.30 -10.90 4.39
C ASP A 99 10.99 -12.39 4.69
N GLN A 100 10.22 -13.06 3.83
CA GLN A 100 9.87 -14.48 4.01
C GLN A 100 10.18 -15.35 2.78
N ASN A 101 10.36 -14.80 1.57
CA ASN A 101 10.65 -15.59 0.38
C ASN A 101 11.33 -14.73 -0.70
N PHE A 102 12.62 -14.45 -0.55
CA PHE A 102 13.45 -14.60 -1.74
C PHE A 102 13.59 -16.10 -1.96
N LEU A 103 13.11 -16.60 -3.09
CA LEU A 103 13.68 -17.81 -3.69
C LEU A 103 15.13 -17.44 -4.01
N GLU A 104 16.01 -17.45 -3.00
CA GLU A 104 17.43 -17.53 -3.24
C GLU A 104 17.63 -18.84 -4.00
N LEU A 105 17.77 -18.73 -5.32
CA LEU A 105 18.39 -19.76 -6.13
C LEU A 105 19.82 -19.86 -5.61
N LYS A 106 20.01 -20.67 -4.58
CA LYS A 106 21.34 -21.13 -4.20
C LYS A 106 21.76 -22.07 -5.32
N ASP A 107 22.95 -21.84 -5.87
CA ASP A 107 23.63 -22.88 -6.61
C ASP A 107 23.79 -24.05 -5.62
N SER A 108 22.91 -25.05 -5.70
CA SER A 108 23.11 -26.28 -4.97
C SER A 108 24.08 -27.11 -5.80
N ASP A 109 25.22 -27.45 -5.20
CA ASP A 109 26.08 -28.52 -5.72
C ASP A 109 25.41 -29.90 -5.61
N ASP A 110 24.20 -29.95 -5.07
CA ASP A 110 23.37 -31.13 -5.00
C ASP A 110 22.92 -31.56 -6.40
N ASP A 111 23.12 -32.84 -6.69
CA ASP A 111 22.72 -33.49 -7.93
C ASP A 111 21.18 -33.59 -8.00
N TRP A 112 20.56 -32.49 -8.42
CA TRP A 112 19.11 -32.37 -8.52
C TRP A 112 18.52 -33.40 -9.48
N GLU A 113 19.28 -33.89 -10.46
CA GLU A 113 18.85 -34.96 -11.37
C GLU A 113 18.68 -36.26 -10.59
N ALA A 114 19.64 -36.62 -9.74
CA ALA A 114 19.54 -37.80 -8.88
C ALA A 114 18.40 -37.70 -7.85
N PHE A 115 18.18 -36.51 -7.29
CA PHE A 115 17.03 -36.27 -6.39
C PHE A 115 15.69 -36.44 -7.12
N VAL A 116 15.55 -35.84 -8.30
CA VAL A 116 14.34 -35.92 -9.11
C VAL A 116 14.08 -37.34 -9.60
N GLU A 117 15.11 -38.08 -10.03
CA GLU A 117 14.96 -39.49 -10.40
C GLU A 117 14.46 -40.35 -9.23
N THR A 118 14.97 -40.09 -8.03
CA THR A 118 14.58 -40.84 -6.83
C THR A 118 13.11 -40.55 -6.45
N GLU A 119 12.73 -39.28 -6.39
CA GLU A 119 11.37 -38.88 -6.00
C GLU A 119 10.33 -39.28 -7.06
N LEU A 120 10.63 -39.10 -8.36
CA LEU A 120 9.74 -39.54 -9.43
C LEU A 120 9.64 -41.06 -9.48
N GLY A 121 10.72 -41.80 -9.21
CA GLY A 121 10.69 -43.25 -9.11
C GLY A 121 9.79 -43.73 -7.96
N CYS A 122 9.90 -43.11 -6.78
CA CYS A 122 9.03 -43.42 -5.64
C CYS A 122 7.55 -43.15 -5.97
N LEU A 123 7.26 -42.03 -6.62
CA LEU A 123 5.90 -41.68 -7.06
C LEU A 123 5.38 -42.65 -8.14
N GLU A 124 6.23 -43.11 -9.05
CA GLU A 124 5.86 -44.09 -10.06
C GLU A 124 5.50 -45.44 -9.40
N GLU A 125 6.27 -45.89 -8.43
CA GLU A 125 5.96 -47.10 -7.64
C GLU A 125 4.63 -46.97 -6.88
N GLU A 126 4.37 -45.80 -6.28
CA GLU A 126 3.12 -45.55 -5.57
C GLU A 126 1.92 -45.52 -6.52
N ILE A 127 2.06 -44.91 -7.70
CA ILE A 127 1.05 -44.94 -8.75
C ILE A 127 0.79 -46.37 -9.23
N ILE A 128 1.82 -47.19 -9.37
CA ILE A 128 1.67 -48.61 -9.76
C ILE A 128 0.87 -49.36 -8.69
N LYS A 129 1.23 -49.21 -7.41
CA LYS A 129 0.51 -49.83 -6.28
C LYS A 129 -0.96 -49.40 -6.24
N LEU A 130 -1.24 -48.11 -6.33
CA LEU A 130 -2.61 -47.58 -6.36
C LEU A 130 -3.41 -48.13 -7.55
N ARG A 131 -2.78 -48.27 -8.72
CA ARG A 131 -3.43 -48.86 -9.90
C ARG A 131 -3.71 -50.35 -9.71
N GLU A 132 -2.83 -51.08 -9.03
CA GLU A 132 -3.05 -52.49 -8.69
C GLU A 132 -4.17 -52.65 -7.65
N GLU A 133 -4.25 -51.78 -6.65
CA GLU A 133 -5.34 -51.75 -5.66
C GLU A 133 -6.70 -51.48 -6.31
N ILE A 134 -6.75 -50.48 -7.21
CA ILE A 134 -7.96 -50.18 -8.00
C ILE A 134 -8.35 -51.36 -8.89
N ARG A 135 -7.38 -52.03 -9.52
CA ARG A 135 -7.64 -53.17 -10.42
C ARG A 135 -7.97 -54.46 -9.67
N GLY A 136 -7.48 -54.61 -8.43
CA GLY A 136 -7.72 -55.73 -7.52
C GLY A 136 -9.04 -55.66 -6.75
N GLY A 137 -9.80 -54.56 -6.86
CA GLY A 137 -11.12 -54.42 -6.25
C GLY A 137 -11.08 -54.24 -4.73
N ALA A 138 -10.04 -53.60 -4.20
CA ALA A 138 -9.95 -53.22 -2.80
C ALA A 138 -10.28 -51.73 -2.60
N LEU A 139 -11.40 -51.26 -3.18
CA LEU A 139 -12.11 -50.03 -2.84
C LEU A 139 -13.61 -50.20 -3.17
#